data_AF-A0A6C1E1V5-F1
#
_entry.id   AF-A0A6C1E1V5-F1
#
_cell.length_a   1.000
_cell.length_b   1.000
_cell.length_c   1.000
_cell.angle_alpha   90.00
_cell.angle_beta   90.00
_cell.angle_gamma   90.00
#
_symmetry.space_group_name_H-M   'P 1'
#
loop_
_entity.id
_entity.type
_entity.pdbx_description
1 polymer ?
#
loop_
_entity_poly.entity_id
_entity_poly.type
_entity_poly.pdbx_seq_one_letter_code
_entity_poly.pdbx_strand_id
1 'polypeptide(L)'
;MTRPCQNTYAMVARRAKCWLSGPTGKPWFYLNESFREGINVEDEQKDPNSVLAFWKEALRFRKAHKDITVYGYDFEFIDLDNKSCLALPRSTRTRLCLH
;
A
#
# COMPACT_ATOMS: atom_id res chain seq x y z
N MET A 1 -9.80 11.60 21.31
CA MET A 1 -9.25 11.79 19.94
C MET A 1 -9.72 10.64 19.06
N THR A 2 -10.87 10.78 18.41
CA THR A 2 -11.40 9.79 17.46
C THR A 2 -10.64 9.93 16.15
N ARG A 3 -9.94 8.88 15.71
CA ARG A 3 -9.31 8.87 14.37
C ARG A 3 -10.44 9.04 13.33
N PRO A 4 -10.31 9.93 12.33
CA PRO A 4 -11.31 10.03 11.28
C PRO A 4 -11.40 8.68 10.56
N CYS A 5 -12.62 8.16 10.43
CA CYS A 5 -12.93 6.93 9.71
C CYS A 5 -12.42 7.05 8.27
N GLN A 6 -11.49 6.17 7.87
CA GLN A 6 -10.79 6.19 6.57
C GLN A 6 -11.68 5.72 5.40
N ASN A 7 -13.02 5.80 5.50
CA ASN A 7 -13.94 5.39 4.44
C ASN A 7 -14.15 6.53 3.42
N THR A 8 -13.06 6.96 2.77
CA THR A 8 -13.12 7.95 1.70
C THR A 8 -13.21 7.25 0.33
N TYR A 9 -13.75 7.96 -0.65
CA TYR A 9 -13.86 7.44 -2.01
C TYR A 9 -12.51 7.14 -2.65
N ALA A 10 -12.51 6.18 -3.58
CA ALA A 10 -11.37 5.99 -4.46
C ALA A 10 -11.07 7.28 -5.24
N MET A 11 -9.90 7.87 -4.99
CA MET A 11 -9.45 9.13 -5.58
C MET A 11 -8.79 8.84 -6.93
N VAL A 12 -9.56 8.92 -8.01
CA VAL A 12 -9.08 8.52 -9.35
C VAL A 12 -8.34 9.66 -10.07
N ALA A 13 -8.73 10.92 -9.85
CA ALA A 13 -8.24 12.07 -10.60
C ALA A 13 -8.24 13.36 -9.75
N ARG A 14 -7.59 14.43 -10.23
CA ARG A 14 -7.61 15.78 -9.60
C ARG A 14 -8.95 16.51 -9.71
N ARG A 15 -9.95 15.92 -10.37
CA ARG A 15 -11.31 16.44 -10.41
C ARG A 15 -12.13 15.70 -9.37
N ALA A 16 -12.98 16.44 -8.64
CA ALA A 16 -14.04 15.86 -7.81
C ALA A 16 -15.06 15.20 -8.74
N LYS A 17 -14.68 14.03 -9.25
CA LYS A 17 -15.47 13.22 -10.16
C LYS A 17 -15.79 11.99 -9.36
N CYS A 18 -17.02 11.93 -8.86
CA CYS A 18 -17.57 10.65 -8.50
C CYS A 18 -17.53 9.82 -9.80
N TRP A 19 -16.78 8.72 -9.80
CA TRP A 19 -16.88 7.76 -10.91
C TRP A 19 -18.14 6.88 -10.73
N LEU A 20 -18.59 6.74 -9.46
CA LEU A 20 -19.75 5.95 -9.03
C LEU A 20 -21.10 6.63 -9.27
N SER A 21 -21.12 7.93 -9.51
CA SER A 21 -22.31 8.70 -9.91
C SER A 21 -21.82 9.82 -10.83
N GLY A 22 -22.54 10.14 -11.91
CA GLY A 22 -22.09 11.07 -12.95
C GLY A 22 -21.66 12.46 -12.45
N PRO A 23 -21.27 13.40 -13.35
CA PRO A 23 -20.70 14.71 -12.98
C PRO A 23 -21.57 15.59 -12.07
N THR A 24 -22.83 15.22 -11.81
CA THR A 24 -23.80 15.90 -10.94
C THR A 24 -24.10 15.14 -9.62
N GLY A 25 -23.49 13.98 -9.40
CA GLY A 25 -23.72 13.17 -8.20
C GLY A 25 -22.90 13.64 -7.00
N LYS A 26 -23.59 14.07 -5.93
CA LYS A 26 -22.92 14.35 -4.65
C LYS A 26 -22.45 13.04 -4.02
N PRO A 27 -21.18 12.93 -3.61
CA PRO A 27 -20.70 11.73 -2.94
C PRO A 27 -21.40 11.52 -1.57
N TRP A 28 -21.85 10.29 -1.28
CA TRP A 28 -22.28 9.73 0.01
C TRP A 28 -21.34 10.00 1.21
N PHE A 29 -20.08 10.36 0.97
CA PHE A 29 -19.05 10.63 1.97
C PHE A 29 -18.07 11.69 1.47
N TYR A 30 -17.37 12.35 2.39
CA TYR A 30 -16.43 13.40 2.03
C TYR A 30 -15.21 12.82 1.29
N LEU A 31 -14.71 13.58 0.31
CA LEU A 31 -13.39 13.30 -0.26
C LEU A 31 -12.33 13.92 0.64
N ASN A 32 -11.24 13.18 0.86
CA ASN A 32 -10.04 13.74 1.46
C ASN A 32 -9.46 14.81 0.52
N GLU A 33 -8.81 15.86 1.05
CA GLU A 33 -8.16 16.93 0.28
C GLU A 33 -6.86 16.47 -0.40
N SER A 34 -6.26 15.39 0.09
CA SER A 34 -5.01 14.80 -0.41
C SER A 34 -5.00 14.46 -1.91
N PHE A 35 -6.16 14.25 -2.55
CA PHE A 35 -6.21 14.06 -4.01
C PHE A 35 -5.66 15.24 -4.81
N ARG A 36 -5.74 16.46 -4.26
CA ARG A 36 -5.21 17.67 -4.89
C ARG A 36 -3.69 17.76 -4.80
N GLU A 37 -3.12 17.10 -3.80
CA GLU A 37 -1.68 17.04 -3.53
C GLU A 37 -0.97 15.95 -4.37
N GLY A 38 -1.70 15.28 -5.26
CA GLY A 38 -1.16 14.25 -6.16
C GLY A 38 -1.37 12.81 -5.68
N ILE A 39 -2.04 12.60 -4.55
CA ILE A 39 -2.42 11.26 -4.07
C ILE A 39 -3.71 10.82 -4.79
N ASN A 40 -3.57 10.48 -6.07
CA ASN A 40 -4.64 9.97 -6.90
C ASN A 40 -4.10 9.01 -7.97
N VAL A 41 -4.98 8.16 -8.49
CA VAL A 41 -4.59 7.08 -9.41
C VAL A 41 -3.98 7.63 -10.72
N GLU A 42 -4.52 8.70 -11.30
CA GLU A 42 -4.01 9.28 -12.54
C GLU A 42 -2.59 9.83 -12.44
N ASP A 43 -2.28 10.52 -11.34
CA ASP A 43 -0.97 11.11 -11.10
C ASP A 43 0.04 10.03 -10.67
N GLU A 44 -0.34 9.14 -9.75
CA GLU A 44 0.52 8.04 -9.30
C GLU A 44 0.84 7.02 -10.41
N GLN A 45 -0.04 6.86 -11.41
CA GLN A 45 0.27 6.00 -12.57
C GLN A 45 1.39 6.57 -13.46
N LYS A 46 1.56 7.89 -13.49
CA LYS A 46 2.57 8.56 -14.32
C LYS A 46 3.92 8.67 -13.61
N ASP A 47 3.91 8.73 -12.28
CA ASP A 47 5.12 8.81 -11.48
C ASP A 47 5.67 7.39 -11.19
N PRO A 48 6.86 7.04 -11.71
CA PRO A 48 7.50 5.75 -11.42
C PRO A 48 7.97 5.61 -9.97
N ASN A 49 8.12 6.71 -9.22
CA ASN A 49 8.49 6.71 -7.80
C ASN A 49 7.27 6.79 -6.87
N SER A 50 6.05 6.63 -7.42
CA SER A 50 4.84 6.66 -6.62
C SER A 50 4.69 5.46 -5.70
N VAL A 51 3.85 5.64 -4.67
CA VAL A 51 3.44 4.57 -3.78
C VAL A 51 2.73 3.45 -4.56
N LEU A 52 1.90 3.78 -5.55
CA LEU A 52 1.28 2.81 -6.44
C LEU A 52 2.30 1.96 -7.22
N ALA A 53 3.35 2.57 -7.77
CA ALA A 53 4.40 1.85 -8.50
C ALA A 53 5.12 0.87 -7.56
N PHE A 54 5.49 1.32 -6.35
CA PHE A 54 6.06 0.48 -5.32
C PHE A 54 5.16 -0.71 -4.97
N TRP A 55 3.86 -0.50 -4.73
CA TRP A 55 2.93 -1.59 -4.42
C TRP A 55 2.78 -2.59 -5.56
N LYS A 56 2.80 -2.15 -6.82
CA LYS A 56 2.79 -3.05 -7.97
C LYS A 56 4.02 -3.95 -8.01
N GLU A 57 5.20 -3.42 -7.69
CA GLU A 57 6.44 -4.21 -7.59
C GLU A 57 6.42 -5.13 -6.37
N ALA A 58 6.01 -4.62 -5.19
CA ALA A 58 5.91 -5.41 -3.96
C ALA A 58 4.95 -6.62 -4.12
N LEU A 59 3.81 -6.43 -4.79
CA LEU A 59 2.87 -7.53 -5.07
C LEU A 59 3.43 -8.52 -6.11
N ARG A 60 4.21 -8.06 -7.09
CA ARG A 60 4.91 -8.94 -8.03
C ARG A 60 5.95 -9.77 -7.32
N PHE A 61 6.78 -9.15 -6.48
CA PHE A 61 7.76 -9.81 -5.63
C PHE A 61 7.11 -10.87 -4.72
N ARG A 62 6.03 -10.51 -4.01
CA ARG A 62 5.27 -11.44 -3.16
C ARG A 62 4.71 -12.63 -3.95
N LYS A 63 4.29 -12.41 -5.21
CA LYS A 63 3.81 -13.49 -6.08
C LYS A 63 4.95 -14.37 -6.62
N ALA A 64 6.13 -13.81 -6.83
CA ALA A 64 7.29 -14.56 -7.32
C ALA A 64 7.92 -15.43 -6.22
N HIS A 65 7.98 -14.92 -4.99
CA HIS A 65 8.59 -15.58 -3.84
C HIS A 65 7.54 -16.08 -2.83
N LYS A 66 6.44 -16.66 -3.30
CA LYS A 66 5.33 -17.11 -2.43
C LYS A 66 5.77 -18.16 -1.42
N ASP A 67 6.71 -19.02 -1.81
CA ASP A 67 7.33 -20.04 -0.98
C ASP A 67 7.88 -19.49 0.34
N ILE A 68 8.52 -18.33 0.33
CA ILE A 68 9.11 -17.71 1.54
C ILE A 68 8.23 -16.56 2.07
N THR A 69 7.66 -15.75 1.18
CA THR A 69 6.91 -14.54 1.59
C THR A 69 5.51 -14.84 2.10
N VAL A 70 4.87 -15.90 1.61
CA VAL A 70 3.52 -16.34 2.03
C VAL A 70 3.58 -17.58 2.91
N TYR A 71 4.41 -18.56 2.54
CA TYR A 71 4.49 -19.86 3.22
C TYR A 71 5.80 -20.09 3.98
N GLY A 72 6.65 -19.07 4.13
CA GLY A 72 7.88 -19.21 4.92
C GLY A 72 7.57 -19.51 6.38
N TYR A 73 8.39 -20.37 6.98
CA TYR A 73 8.29 -20.76 8.39
C TYR A 73 9.48 -20.15 9.16
N ASP A 74 9.54 -20.38 10.48
CA ASP A 74 10.60 -19.91 11.38
C ASP A 74 10.70 -18.38 11.46
N PHE A 75 9.66 -17.75 12.01
CA PHE A 75 9.63 -16.32 12.29
C PHE A 75 10.37 -16.03 13.60
N GLU A 76 11.55 -15.43 13.50
CA GLU A 76 12.34 -15.00 14.65
C GLU A 76 12.62 -13.50 14.58
N PHE A 77 12.82 -12.87 15.73
CA PHE A 77 13.25 -11.47 15.80
C PHE A 77 14.77 -11.40 15.87
N ILE A 78 15.37 -10.62 14.97
CA ILE A 78 16.75 -10.17 15.15
C ILE A 78 16.69 -8.81 15.83
N ASP A 79 17.30 -8.71 17.01
CA ASP A 79 17.49 -7.45 17.74
C ASP A 79 16.16 -6.71 18.08
N LEU A 80 15.28 -7.38 18.83
CA LEU A 80 13.94 -6.89 19.19
C LEU A 80 13.95 -5.54 19.94
N ASP A 81 15.02 -5.24 20.67
CA ASP A 81 15.13 -4.03 21.50
C ASP A 81 15.51 -2.78 20.68
N ASN A 82 15.85 -2.96 19.40
CA ASN A 82 16.19 -1.88 18.51
C ASN A 82 14.96 -1.07 18.10
N LYS A 83 14.94 0.22 18.45
CA LYS A 83 13.80 1.11 18.19
C LYS A 83 13.74 1.63 16.76
N SER A 84 14.80 1.45 15.98
CA SER A 84 14.94 2.04 14.64
C SER A 84 14.92 1.00 13.52
N CYS A 85 15.21 -0.26 13.81
CA CYS A 85 15.28 -1.33 12.83
C CYS A 85 14.47 -2.53 13.30
N LEU A 86 13.60 -3.05 12.43
CA LEU A 86 12.89 -4.30 12.66
C LEU A 86 13.36 -5.31 11.61
N ALA A 87 14.15 -6.29 12.04
CA ALA A 87 14.69 -7.33 11.18
C ALA A 87 14.06 -8.69 11.51
N LEU A 88 13.52 -9.34 10.47
CA LEU A 88 12.71 -10.56 10.61
C LEU A 88 13.12 -11.57 9.53
N PRO A 89 14.03 -12.51 9.85
CA PRO A 89 14.38 -13.59 8.94
C PRO A 89 13.16 -14.47 8.64
N ARG A 90 13.12 -14.97 7.40
CA ARG A 90 12.21 -16.03 6.97
C ARG A 90 13.04 -17.18 6.44
N SER A 91 12.76 -18.39 6.89
CA SER A 91 13.44 -19.60 6.43
C SER A 91 12.47 -20.52 5.68
N THR A 92 13.02 -21.22 4.69
CA THR A 92 12.40 -22.40 4.07
C THR A 92 13.46 -23.49 3.99
N ARG A 93 13.04 -24.74 3.76
CA ARG A 93 13.89 -25.94 3.78
C ARG A 93 15.18 -25.86 2.92
N THR A 94 15.27 -24.90 1.99
CA THR A 94 16.42 -24.70 1.10
C THR A 94 16.88 -23.24 0.95
N ARG A 95 16.23 -22.26 1.58
CA ARG A 95 16.55 -20.82 1.40
C ARG A 95 16.29 -20.00 2.66
N LEU A 96 17.22 -19.11 2.98
CA LEU A 96 17.09 -18.05 3.98
C LEU A 96 16.87 -16.71 3.27
N CYS A 97 15.90 -15.91 3.73
CA CYS A 97 15.65 -14.58 3.20
C CYS A 97 15.57 -13.56 4.35
N LEU A 98 16.37 -12.50 4.24
CA LEU A 98 16.34 -11.31 5.09
C LEU A 98 15.78 -10.16 4.25
N HIS A 99 14.85 -9.40 4.79
CA HIS A 99 14.27 -8.20 4.18
C HIS A 99 14.41 -7.02 5.12
#